data_AF-A0A7E5WJA8-F1
#
_entry.id   AF-A0A7E5WJA8-F1
#
_cell.length_a   1.000
_cell.length_b   1.000
_cell.length_c   1.000
_cell.angle_alpha   90.00
_cell.angle_beta   90.00
_cell.angle_gamma   90.00
#
_symmetry.space_group_name_H-M   'P 1'
#
loop_
_entity.id
_entity.type
_entity.pdbx_description
1 polymer ?
#
loop_
_entity_poly.entity_id
_entity_poly.type
_entity_poly.pdbx_seq_one_letter_code
_entity_poly.pdbx_strand_id
1 'polypeptide(L)'
;MSLKWTGGQSDSGILRKSDFKEKKEDLFVFGYSCKLFRDDDKALHIDQGKHLIPWMGDETLKIDRYDARGALHDLSSLEAPPGGYDFRVELTRSELDVEQLCDEERYRALHTDEDEEEMYKEEELKRLHAAGYGQVGFNYDTPTEPQPPAQPPEVDEEPF
;
A
#
# COMPACT_ATOMS: atom_id res chain seq x y z
N MET A 1 15.62 48.40 35.39
CA MET A 1 15.01 49.21 34.31
C MET A 1 14.07 48.32 33.54
N SER A 2 12.84 48.78 33.32
CA SER A 2 11.71 48.02 32.77
C SER A 2 11.72 48.08 31.23
N LEU A 3 11.45 46.95 30.57
CA LEU A 3 10.54 46.92 29.43
C LEU A 3 9.71 45.63 29.49
N LYS A 4 8.40 45.84 29.60
CA LYS A 4 7.36 44.81 29.46
C LYS A 4 7.06 44.70 27.97
N TRP A 5 6.92 43.49 27.45
CA TRP A 5 6.16 43.27 26.22
C TRP A 5 5.04 42.27 26.51
N THR A 6 3.81 42.75 26.37
CA THR A 6 2.56 42.00 26.42
C THR A 6 2.27 41.49 25.02
N GLY A 7 2.13 40.17 24.86
CA GLY A 7 1.73 39.56 23.60
C GLY A 7 0.72 38.44 23.84
N GLY A 8 -0.56 38.80 23.76
CA GLY A 8 -1.61 37.98 23.16
C GLY A 8 -1.90 36.61 23.75
N GLN A 9 -2.86 36.59 24.67
CA GLN A 9 -3.70 35.42 24.93
C GLN A 9 -4.71 35.29 23.77
N SER A 10 -4.42 34.44 22.79
CA SER A 10 -5.43 33.75 21.96
C SER A 10 -4.73 32.82 20.96
N ASP A 11 -4.73 31.53 21.27
CA ASP A 11 -4.90 30.55 20.20
C ASP A 11 -5.71 29.39 20.76
N SER A 12 -7.03 29.59 20.78
CA SER A 12 -8.01 28.50 20.78
C SER A 12 -7.93 27.79 19.43
N GLY A 13 -6.77 27.20 19.15
CA GLY A 13 -6.51 26.32 18.02
C GLY A 13 -6.63 24.88 18.49
N ILE A 14 -7.42 24.08 17.77
CA ILE A 14 -7.66 22.65 18.06
C ILE A 14 -6.38 21.80 17.93
N LEU A 15 -5.30 22.40 17.42
CA LEU A 15 -3.99 21.81 17.31
C LEU A 15 -3.26 21.97 18.64
N ARG A 16 -3.56 21.08 19.59
CA ARG A 16 -2.61 20.78 20.66
C ARG A 16 -1.32 20.38 19.93
N LYS A 17 -0.29 21.24 19.92
CA LYS A 17 1.08 20.78 19.79
C LYS A 17 1.26 19.81 20.94
N SER A 18 1.00 18.55 20.66
CA SER A 18 1.39 17.50 21.57
C SER A 18 2.92 17.62 21.57
N ASP A 19 3.45 18.22 22.62
CA ASP A 19 4.78 17.89 23.10
C ASP A 19 4.71 16.41 23.52
N PHE A 20 4.51 15.51 22.56
CA PHE A 20 5.07 14.17 22.63
C PHE A 20 6.57 14.44 22.62
N LYS A 21 7.10 14.77 23.80
CA LYS A 21 8.37 14.19 24.19
C LYS A 21 8.16 12.71 23.96
N GLU A 22 8.54 12.23 22.78
CA GLU A 22 8.86 10.85 22.56
C GLU A 22 9.83 10.53 23.69
N LYS A 23 9.30 10.00 24.79
CA LYS A 23 10.07 9.18 25.67
C LYS A 23 10.43 8.01 24.79
N LYS A 24 11.55 8.13 24.07
CA LYS A 24 12.25 7.00 23.48
C LYS A 24 12.69 6.19 24.69
N GLU A 25 11.79 5.37 25.19
CA GLU A 25 12.10 4.42 26.23
C GLU A 25 13.08 3.44 25.59
N ASP A 26 14.31 3.42 26.11
CA ASP A 26 15.34 2.53 25.61
C ASP A 26 14.90 1.09 25.84
N LEU A 27 14.54 0.39 24.77
CA LEU A 27 14.18 -1.02 24.82
C LEU A 27 15.46 -1.84 24.97
N PHE A 28 15.75 -2.26 26.20
CA PHE A 28 16.84 -3.19 26.45
C PHE A 28 16.42 -4.62 26.10
N VAL A 29 16.89 -5.11 24.96
CA VAL A 29 16.70 -6.49 24.53
C VAL A 29 17.87 -7.34 25.02
N PHE A 30 17.60 -8.22 25.98
CA PHE A 30 18.57 -9.22 26.44
C PHE A 30 18.17 -10.59 25.90
N GLY A 31 19.07 -11.24 25.16
CA GLY A 31 18.89 -12.61 24.67
C GLY A 31 19.74 -13.60 25.47
N TYR A 32 19.20 -14.80 25.68
CA TYR A 32 19.96 -15.94 26.19
C TYR A 32 20.35 -16.86 25.04
N SER A 33 21.50 -17.52 25.14
CA SER A 33 21.89 -18.56 24.18
C SER A 33 20.88 -19.71 24.23
N CYS A 34 20.23 -20.02 23.10
CA CYS A 34 19.41 -21.23 23.00
C CYS A 34 20.34 -22.45 22.81
N LYS A 35 20.07 -23.53 23.55
CA LYS A 35 20.76 -24.80 23.32
C LYS A 35 20.06 -25.50 22.16
N LEU A 36 20.68 -25.47 20.98
CA LEU A 36 20.26 -26.30 19.86
C LEU A 36 20.71 -27.74 20.11
N PHE A 37 19.75 -28.63 20.23
CA PHE A 37 19.98 -30.06 20.22
C PHE A 37 19.84 -30.53 18.78
N ARG A 38 20.87 -31.20 18.26
CA ARG A 38 20.77 -31.83 16.95
C ARG A 38 19.88 -33.06 17.06
N ASP A 39 18.76 -33.00 16.33
CA ASP A 39 17.84 -34.10 16.14
C ASP A 39 17.58 -34.17 14.63
N ASP A 40 18.46 -34.89 13.94
CA ASP A 40 18.48 -34.96 12.48
C ASP A 40 17.22 -35.69 11.95
N ASP A 41 16.66 -36.63 12.72
CA ASP A 41 15.41 -37.34 12.40
C ASP A 41 14.20 -36.41 12.45
N LYS A 42 14.09 -35.59 13.51
CA LYS A 42 13.03 -34.60 13.64
C LYS A 42 13.17 -33.50 12.59
N ALA A 43 14.40 -33.07 12.29
CA ALA A 43 14.66 -32.10 11.25
C ALA A 43 14.16 -32.60 9.89
N LEU A 44 14.52 -33.84 9.53
CA LEU A 44 14.08 -34.49 8.29
C LEU A 44 12.56 -34.72 8.26
N HIS A 45 11.94 -35.04 9.39
CA HIS A 45 10.48 -35.17 9.49
C HIS A 45 9.75 -33.85 9.21
N ILE A 46 10.26 -32.73 9.76
CA ILE A 46 9.70 -31.40 9.55
C ILE A 46 9.92 -30.95 8.10
N ASP A 47 11.13 -31.13 7.58
CA ASP A 47 11.52 -30.78 6.20
C ASP A 47 10.66 -31.50 5.16
N GLN A 48 10.33 -32.78 5.40
CA GLN A 48 9.42 -33.55 4.56
C GLN A 48 7.94 -33.15 4.69
N GLY A 49 7.60 -32.17 5.54
CA GLY A 49 6.22 -31.71 5.74
C GLY A 49 5.31 -32.73 6.42
N LYS A 50 5.85 -33.80 7.02
CA LYS A 50 5.05 -34.88 7.64
C LYS A 50 4.25 -34.44 8.86
N HIS A 51 4.61 -33.32 9.45
CA HIS A 51 3.92 -32.71 10.58
C HIS A 51 2.64 -31.95 10.15
N LEU A 52 2.51 -31.65 8.86
CA LEU A 52 1.36 -30.94 8.31
C LEU A 52 0.19 -31.90 8.09
N ILE A 53 -1.01 -31.39 8.28
CA ILE A 53 -2.27 -32.14 8.23
C ILE A 53 -2.97 -31.82 6.90
N PRO A 54 -3.42 -32.81 6.12
CA PRO A 54 -4.25 -32.59 4.94
C PRO A 54 -5.54 -31.86 5.31
N TRP A 55 -5.86 -30.75 4.63
CA TRP A 55 -7.08 -30.01 4.88
C TRP A 55 -8.23 -30.54 4.02
N MET A 56 -9.39 -30.78 4.63
CA MET A 56 -10.59 -31.29 3.95
C MET A 56 -10.38 -32.59 3.15
N GLY A 57 -9.34 -33.37 3.48
CA GLY A 57 -8.98 -34.62 2.77
C GLY A 57 -8.14 -34.43 1.51
N ASP A 58 -7.71 -33.20 1.21
CA ASP A 58 -6.81 -32.90 0.10
C ASP A 58 -5.33 -32.98 0.54
N GLU A 59 -4.58 -33.91 -0.04
CA GLU A 59 -3.15 -34.10 0.23
C GLU A 59 -2.25 -33.03 -0.41
N THR A 60 -2.75 -32.29 -1.40
CA THR A 60 -2.01 -31.19 -2.02
C THR A 60 -2.03 -29.93 -1.15
N LEU A 61 -3.07 -29.79 -0.31
CA LEU A 61 -3.24 -28.67 0.60
C LEU A 61 -3.07 -29.10 2.05
N LYS A 62 -1.86 -28.91 2.59
CA LYS A 62 -1.54 -29.25 3.97
C LYS A 62 -1.47 -28.00 4.85
N ILE A 63 -1.96 -28.12 6.07
CA ILE A 63 -2.03 -27.04 7.05
C ILE A 63 -1.29 -27.43 8.32
N ASP A 64 -0.79 -26.43 9.06
CA ASP A 64 -0.22 -26.65 10.39
C ASP A 64 -1.32 -26.81 11.45
N ARG A 65 -0.95 -27.37 12.60
CA ARG A 65 -1.82 -27.50 13.79
C ARG A 65 -2.47 -26.18 14.22
N TYR A 66 -1.77 -25.05 14.06
CA TYR A 66 -2.26 -23.74 14.48
C TYR A 66 -2.85 -22.92 13.32
N ASP A 67 -3.00 -23.52 12.14
CA ASP A 67 -3.63 -22.85 11.01
C ASP A 67 -5.14 -22.69 11.27
N ALA A 68 -5.64 -21.45 11.13
CA ALA A 68 -7.04 -21.13 11.39
C ALA A 68 -8.01 -21.90 10.49
N ARG A 69 -7.57 -22.32 9.28
CA ARG A 69 -8.37 -23.16 8.37
C ARG A 69 -8.75 -24.49 9.01
N GLY A 70 -7.93 -25.01 9.94
CA GLY A 70 -8.23 -26.24 10.67
C GLY A 70 -9.47 -26.14 11.58
N ALA A 71 -9.92 -24.94 11.93
CA ALA A 71 -11.18 -24.74 12.65
C ALA A 71 -12.42 -24.85 11.73
N LEU A 72 -12.22 -24.71 10.42
CA LEU A 72 -13.27 -24.80 9.40
C LEU A 72 -13.27 -26.22 8.83
N HIS A 73 -14.23 -27.02 9.29
CA HIS A 73 -14.40 -28.43 8.87
C HIS A 73 -15.47 -28.61 7.79
N ASP A 74 -16.26 -27.57 7.52
CA ASP A 74 -17.29 -27.58 6.50
C ASP A 74 -17.42 -26.17 5.91
N LEU A 75 -17.31 -26.09 4.58
CA LEU A 75 -17.43 -24.85 3.81
C LEU A 75 -18.73 -24.80 3.01
N SER A 76 -19.54 -25.87 3.01
CA SER A 76 -20.73 -25.99 2.16
C SER A 76 -21.74 -24.87 2.39
N SER A 77 -21.84 -24.35 3.62
CA SER A 77 -22.71 -23.23 3.97
C SER A 77 -22.23 -21.87 3.47
N LEU A 78 -20.93 -21.75 3.17
CA LEU A 78 -20.29 -20.53 2.68
C LEU A 78 -20.08 -20.57 1.15
N GLU A 79 -20.13 -21.76 0.57
CA GLU A 79 -20.00 -21.95 -0.86
C GLU A 79 -21.14 -21.27 -1.60
N ALA A 80 -20.80 -20.57 -2.68
CA ALA A 80 -21.80 -19.96 -3.52
C ALA A 80 -22.72 -21.05 -4.09
N PRO A 81 -24.03 -20.81 -4.18
CA PRO A 81 -24.92 -21.75 -4.83
C PRO A 81 -24.49 -21.97 -6.30
N PRO A 82 -24.84 -23.10 -6.91
CA PRO A 82 -24.52 -23.36 -8.31
C PRO A 82 -25.02 -22.21 -9.20
N GLY A 83 -24.09 -21.51 -9.85
CA GLY A 83 -24.37 -20.30 -10.66
C GLY A 83 -24.11 -18.97 -9.95
N GLY A 84 -23.54 -18.97 -8.73
CA GLY A 84 -23.26 -17.74 -7.97
C GLY A 84 -24.51 -17.22 -7.25
N TYR A 85 -24.37 -16.19 -6.41
CA TYR A 85 -25.53 -15.55 -5.78
C TYR A 85 -26.47 -14.88 -6.80
N ASP A 86 -25.95 -14.59 -7.99
CA ASP A 86 -26.67 -13.94 -9.09
C ASP A 86 -27.36 -14.93 -10.04
N PHE A 87 -27.31 -16.24 -9.76
CA PHE A 87 -27.85 -17.28 -10.67
C PHE A 87 -29.34 -17.15 -11.02
N ARG A 88 -30.08 -16.36 -10.24
CA ARG A 88 -31.52 -16.11 -10.45
C ARG A 88 -31.82 -14.87 -11.28
N VAL A 89 -30.81 -14.08 -11.61
CA VAL A 89 -30.99 -12.89 -12.42
C VAL A 89 -30.75 -13.27 -13.87
N GLU A 90 -31.83 -13.44 -14.61
CA GLU A 90 -31.77 -13.62 -16.07
C GLU A 90 -31.48 -12.25 -16.71
N LEU A 91 -30.19 -11.94 -16.88
CA LEU A 91 -29.76 -10.76 -17.64
C LEU A 91 -30.04 -10.96 -19.14
N THR A 92 -30.54 -9.90 -19.77
CA THR A 92 -30.55 -9.82 -21.23
C THR A 92 -29.11 -9.74 -21.75
N ARG A 93 -28.91 -10.08 -23.04
CA ARG A 93 -27.58 -10.01 -23.66
C ARG A 93 -26.91 -8.64 -23.50
N SER A 94 -27.69 -7.56 -23.63
CA SER A 94 -27.16 -6.20 -23.45
C SER A 94 -26.75 -5.92 -22.01
N GLU A 95 -27.46 -6.46 -21.02
CA GLU A 95 -27.09 -6.27 -19.62
C GLU A 95 -25.89 -7.12 -19.25
N LEU A 96 -25.73 -8.30 -19.85
CA LEU A 96 -24.56 -9.17 -19.66
C LEU A 96 -23.28 -8.52 -20.19
N ASP A 97 -23.35 -7.90 -21.38
CA ASP A 97 -22.21 -7.15 -21.94
C ASP A 97 -21.80 -5.98 -21.01
N VAL A 98 -22.78 -5.32 -20.37
CA VAL A 98 -22.52 -4.24 -19.40
C VAL A 98 -21.93 -4.80 -18.10
N GLU A 99 -22.48 -5.88 -17.55
CA GLU A 99 -21.96 -6.48 -16.32
C GLU A 99 -20.53 -6.99 -16.51
N GLN A 100 -20.20 -7.53 -17.69
CA GLN A 100 -18.84 -7.95 -18.01
C GLN A 100 -17.85 -6.77 -17.97
N LEU A 101 -18.21 -5.62 -18.56
CA LEU A 101 -17.37 -4.40 -18.47
C LEU A 101 -17.24 -3.92 -17.02
N CYS A 102 -18.31 -3.99 -16.23
CA CYS A 102 -18.26 -3.64 -14.82
C CYS A 102 -17.39 -4.59 -14.00
N ASP A 103 -17.43 -5.89 -14.28
CA ASP A 103 -16.58 -6.90 -13.66
C ASP A 103 -15.10 -6.68 -13.99
N GLU A 104 -14.78 -6.38 -15.26
CA GLU A 104 -13.42 -6.05 -15.68
C GLU A 104 -12.85 -4.87 -14.88
N GLU A 105 -13.62 -3.80 -14.70
CA GLU A 105 -13.20 -2.66 -13.87
C GLU A 105 -13.12 -3.03 -12.37
N ARG A 106 -14.06 -3.83 -11.86
CA ARG A 106 -14.12 -4.26 -10.45
C ARG A 106 -12.91 -5.10 -10.05
N TYR A 107 -12.43 -5.95 -10.95
CA TYR A 107 -11.30 -6.85 -10.71
C TYR A 107 -10.00 -6.39 -11.36
N ARG A 108 -9.94 -5.16 -11.90
CA ARG A 108 -8.78 -4.61 -12.58
C ARG A 108 -7.49 -4.74 -11.76
N ALA A 109 -7.54 -4.37 -10.49
CA ALA A 109 -6.39 -4.43 -9.57
C ALA A 109 -5.85 -5.84 -9.30
N LEU A 110 -6.62 -6.90 -9.59
CA LEU A 110 -6.14 -8.28 -9.47
C LEU A 110 -5.25 -8.70 -10.66
N HIS A 111 -5.47 -8.08 -11.82
CA HIS A 111 -4.81 -8.41 -13.08
C HIS A 111 -3.78 -7.37 -13.51
N THR A 112 -3.91 -6.14 -12.99
CA THR A 112 -3.07 -5.00 -13.34
C THR A 112 -2.53 -4.39 -12.05
N ASP A 113 -1.21 -4.24 -11.98
CA ASP A 113 -0.56 -3.44 -10.94
C ASP A 113 -0.65 -1.97 -11.35
N GLU A 114 -1.67 -1.28 -10.83
CA GLU A 114 -1.95 0.12 -11.17
C GLU A 114 -0.82 1.05 -10.72
N ASP A 115 -0.19 0.77 -9.58
CA ASP A 115 0.93 1.55 -9.05
C ASP A 115 2.15 1.45 -9.98
N GLU A 116 2.44 0.25 -10.48
CA GLU A 116 3.51 0.04 -11.46
C GLU A 116 3.22 0.76 -12.79
N GLU A 117 1.99 0.66 -13.30
CA GLU A 117 1.59 1.39 -14.51
C GLU A 117 1.66 2.91 -14.36
N GLU A 118 1.22 3.46 -13.22
CA GLU A 118 1.29 4.88 -12.92
C GLU A 118 2.73 5.38 -12.84
N MET A 119 3.61 4.60 -12.19
CA MET A 119 5.03 4.90 -12.15
C MET A 119 5.65 4.97 -13.55
N TYR A 120 5.34 4.01 -14.44
CA TYR A 120 5.85 4.04 -15.81
C TYR A 120 5.29 5.24 -16.60
N LYS A 121 4.00 5.56 -16.44
CA LYS A 121 3.38 6.73 -17.07
C LYS A 121 4.05 8.02 -16.60
N GLU A 122 4.29 8.18 -15.30
CA GLU A 122 4.99 9.35 -14.75
C GLU A 122 6.42 9.46 -15.29
N GLU A 123 7.15 8.35 -15.38
CA GLU A 123 8.50 8.35 -15.95
C GLU A 123 8.50 8.74 -17.44
N GLU A 124 7.56 8.22 -18.23
CA GLU A 124 7.41 8.57 -19.65
C GLU A 124 7.04 10.04 -19.84
N LEU A 125 6.09 10.56 -19.05
CA LEU A 125 5.75 11.98 -19.02
C LEU A 125 6.96 12.84 -18.65
N LYS A 126 7.77 12.41 -17.67
CA LYS A 126 9.01 13.10 -17.29
C LYS A 126 10.03 13.11 -18.42
N ARG A 127 10.16 12.01 -19.18
CA ARG A 127 11.03 11.95 -20.38
C ARG A 127 10.54 12.88 -21.49
N LEU A 128 9.23 12.92 -21.76
CA LEU A 128 8.63 13.83 -22.74
C LEU A 128 8.79 15.30 -22.32
N HIS A 129 8.55 15.63 -21.05
CA HIS A 129 8.71 16.98 -20.53
C HIS A 129 10.18 17.44 -20.57
N ALA A 130 11.12 16.54 -20.26
CA ALA A 130 12.55 16.80 -20.39
C ALA A 130 13.01 16.97 -21.86
N ALA A 131 12.28 16.41 -22.83
CA ALA A 131 12.56 16.62 -24.25
C ALA A 131 12.03 17.97 -24.78
N GLY A 132 11.02 18.56 -24.14
CA GLY A 132 10.42 19.85 -24.52
C GLY A 132 11.03 21.08 -23.81
N TYR A 133 11.45 20.94 -22.55
CA TYR A 133 12.12 21.99 -21.79
C TYR A 133 13.64 21.76 -21.84
N GLY A 134 14.37 22.65 -22.51
CA GLY A 134 15.83 22.56 -22.65
C GLY A 134 16.51 22.35 -21.30
N GLN A 135 17.18 21.21 -21.15
CA GLN A 135 17.88 20.81 -19.93
C GLN A 135 18.92 21.88 -19.57
N VAL A 136 18.59 22.77 -18.63
CA VAL A 136 19.50 23.84 -18.20
C VAL A 136 20.58 23.21 -17.32
N GLY A 137 21.79 23.11 -17.85
CA GLY A 137 22.94 22.63 -17.09
C GLY A 137 23.21 23.56 -15.91
N PHE A 138 23.09 23.05 -14.69
CA PHE A 138 23.41 23.81 -13.49
C PHE A 138 24.93 23.91 -13.35
N ASN A 139 25.50 25.10 -13.54
CA ASN A 139 26.92 25.38 -13.37
C ASN A 139 27.14 26.26 -12.12
N TYR A 140 27.94 25.76 -11.18
CA TYR A 140 28.24 26.42 -9.90
C TYR A 140 29.17 27.63 -10.02
N ASP A 141 29.81 27.83 -11.18
CA ASP A 141 30.83 28.88 -11.37
C ASP A 141 30.27 30.21 -11.93
N THR A 142 28.95 30.43 -11.90
CA THR A 142 28.34 31.68 -12.43
C THR A 142 28.11 32.71 -11.31
N PRO A 143 28.75 33.89 -11.35
CA PRO A 143 28.46 34.97 -10.42
C PRO A 143 27.05 35.51 -10.66
N THR A 144 26.26 35.60 -9.58
CA THR A 144 24.87 36.06 -9.58
C THR A 144 24.77 37.53 -10.02
N GLU A 145 24.32 37.79 -11.24
CA GLU A 145 23.79 39.12 -11.60
C GLU A 145 22.37 39.30 -11.03
N PRO A 146 22.02 40.51 -10.58
CA PRO A 146 20.69 40.78 -10.03
C PRO A 146 19.62 40.69 -11.13
N GLN A 147 18.71 39.72 -11.00
CA GLN A 147 17.55 39.60 -11.88
C GLN A 147 16.61 40.81 -11.71
N PRO A 148 16.06 41.37 -12.81
CA PRO A 148 14.96 42.33 -12.74
C PRO A 148 13.68 41.66 -12.20
N PRO A 149 12.74 42.44 -11.62
CA PRO A 149 11.61 41.92 -10.85
C PRO A 149 10.71 41.01 -11.70
N ALA A 150 10.31 39.89 -11.11
CA ALA A 150 9.41 38.90 -11.69
C ALA A 150 8.08 39.54 -12.09
N GLN A 151 7.67 39.31 -13.34
CA GLN A 151 6.30 39.61 -13.76
C GLN A 151 5.35 38.61 -13.09
N PRO A 152 4.16 39.05 -12.62
CA PRO A 152 3.19 38.15 -12.02
C PRO A 152 2.69 37.12 -13.03
N PRO A 153 2.36 35.89 -12.59
CA PRO A 153 1.87 34.85 -13.48
C PRO A 153 0.53 35.29 -14.09
N GLU A 154 0.46 35.21 -15.42
CA GLU A 154 -0.77 35.33 -16.18
C GLU A 154 -1.64 34.12 -15.84
N VAL A 155 -2.82 34.37 -15.26
CA VAL A 155 -3.78 33.33 -14.92
C VAL A 155 -4.52 32.98 -16.20
N ASP A 156 -4.16 31.88 -16.83
CA ASP A 156 -4.97 31.29 -17.89
C ASP A 156 -6.29 30.80 -17.28
N GLU A 157 -7.39 31.50 -17.56
CA GLU A 157 -8.73 31.02 -17.28
C GLU A 157 -9.08 29.89 -18.26
N GLU A 158 -9.18 28.66 -17.77
CA GLU A 158 -9.74 27.56 -18.56
C GLU A 158 -11.26 27.76 -18.76
N PRO A 159 -11.78 27.51 -19.98
CA PRO A 159 -13.20 27.49 -20.22
C PRO A 159 -13.80 26.17 -19.72
N PHE A 160 -14.93 26.28 -19.01
CA PHE A 160 -15.85 25.17 -18.72
C PHE A 160 -16.30 24.42 -19.97
#